data_AF-A0AAN1PJQ4-F1
#
_entry.id   AF-A0AAN1PJQ4-F1
#
_cell.length_a   1.000
_cell.length_b   1.000
_cell.length_c   1.000
_cell.angle_alpha   90.00
_cell.angle_beta   90.00
_cell.angle_gamma   90.00
#
_symmetry.space_group_name_H-M   'P 1'
#
loop_
_entity.id
_entity.type
_entity.pdbx_description
1 polymer ?
#
loop_
_entity_poly.entity_id
_entity_poly.type
_entity_poly.pdbx_seq_one_letter_code
_entity_poly.pdbx_strand_id
1 'polypeptide(L)'
;MVSLLSIENVIGSIGRYGTTAPVTLGSVPLYGMEIPDVLTNGGQQRLEVHWLPGGTKIVDRLGNDPARFSWNARFTGPNALARAQLLAQMRDAGQPVPFTGPGINETVIIAEYAFDYSLKGAIIPYRIQLERQSTSAASTSTSTSALSSLIGDDAASAFSDVTSAISDGAQTLSNISAQGQAVIGQVIPLANMVGAGSALASVSDQLTMVQGLSGAGINLASAPDNVASIVTGLKSTGASLLTTISQSGANISGISIQNGPSLSVLTANAGLQSSAVDSGALVNRGYANTLTAGDSSGNWQLVSAAV
;
A
#
# COMPACT_ATOMS: atom_id res chain seq x y z
N MET A 1 -19.19 -56.69 -28.90
CA MET A 1 -17.92 -56.11 -29.35
C MET A 1 -17.72 -54.79 -28.61
N VAL A 2 -16.84 -54.76 -27.62
CA VAL A 2 -16.48 -53.52 -26.91
C VAL A 2 -15.49 -52.78 -27.81
N SER A 3 -15.85 -51.56 -28.23
CA SER A 3 -15.04 -50.74 -29.12
C SER A 3 -13.78 -50.25 -28.39
N LEU A 4 -12.63 -50.24 -29.07
CA LEU A 4 -11.37 -49.67 -28.58
C LEU A 4 -11.55 -48.21 -28.09
N LEU A 5 -12.51 -47.46 -28.66
CA LEU A 5 -12.87 -46.11 -28.23
C LEU A 5 -13.50 -46.05 -26.83
N SER A 6 -14.21 -47.11 -26.41
CA SER A 6 -14.75 -47.21 -25.04
C SER A 6 -13.66 -47.54 -24.02
N ILE A 7 -12.57 -48.19 -24.45
CA ILE A 7 -11.40 -48.44 -23.63
C ILE A 7 -10.54 -47.17 -23.54
N GLU A 8 -10.37 -46.41 -24.62
CA GLU A 8 -9.64 -45.13 -24.62
C GLU A 8 -10.31 -44.04 -23.78
N ASN A 9 -11.65 -43.94 -23.81
CA ASN A 9 -12.37 -43.02 -22.93
C ASN A 9 -12.32 -43.42 -21.45
N VAL A 10 -12.23 -44.73 -21.14
CA VAL A 10 -12.05 -45.22 -19.78
C VAL A 10 -10.60 -45.04 -19.29
N ILE A 11 -9.60 -45.21 -20.16
CA ILE A 11 -8.20 -44.94 -19.82
C ILE A 11 -7.95 -43.43 -19.65
N GLY A 12 -8.59 -42.59 -20.49
CA GLY A 12 -8.56 -41.13 -20.36
C GLY A 12 -9.28 -40.59 -19.11
N SER A 13 -10.32 -41.28 -18.63
CA SER A 13 -11.00 -40.92 -17.38
C SER A 13 -10.26 -41.43 -16.13
N ILE A 14 -9.56 -42.56 -16.22
CA ILE A 14 -8.67 -43.06 -15.15
C ILE A 14 -7.43 -42.16 -15.01
N GLY A 15 -6.90 -41.61 -16.10
CA GLY A 15 -5.74 -40.70 -16.08
C GLY A 15 -5.99 -39.32 -15.45
N ARG A 16 -7.25 -38.91 -15.27
CA ARG A 16 -7.61 -37.62 -14.63
C ARG A 16 -7.84 -37.70 -13.12
N TYR A 17 -7.86 -38.90 -12.53
CA TYR A 17 -7.78 -39.01 -11.07
C TYR A 17 -6.39 -38.62 -10.53
N GLY A 18 -5.36 -38.60 -11.39
CA GLY A 18 -4.00 -38.20 -11.06
C GLY A 18 -3.66 -36.73 -11.33
N THR A 19 -4.56 -35.93 -11.91
CA THR A 19 -4.39 -34.47 -11.95
C THR A 19 -4.73 -33.89 -10.58
N THR A 20 -3.90 -34.19 -9.60
CA THR A 20 -3.91 -33.57 -8.28
C THR A 20 -3.70 -32.08 -8.49
N ALA A 21 -4.57 -31.26 -7.93
CA ALA A 21 -4.33 -29.82 -7.92
C ALA A 21 -2.97 -29.58 -7.23
N PRO A 22 -2.05 -28.83 -7.86
CA PRO A 22 -0.74 -28.59 -7.28
C PRO A 22 -0.90 -27.86 -5.96
N VAL A 23 -0.21 -28.35 -4.93
CA VAL A 23 -0.09 -27.66 -3.65
C VAL A 23 1.33 -27.13 -3.56
N THR A 24 1.49 -25.85 -3.30
CA THR A 24 2.79 -25.22 -3.16
C THR A 24 3.01 -24.80 -1.71
N LEU A 25 4.14 -25.21 -1.14
CA LEU A 25 4.61 -24.73 0.15
C LEU A 25 5.87 -23.89 -0.09
N GLY A 26 5.71 -22.58 -0.11
CA GLY A 26 6.78 -21.65 -0.46
C GLY A 26 7.24 -21.82 -1.90
N SER A 27 8.52 -22.13 -2.06
CA SER A 27 9.13 -22.44 -3.35
C SER A 27 9.04 -23.93 -3.74
N VAL A 28 8.48 -24.79 -2.87
CA VAL A 28 8.40 -26.23 -3.09
C VAL A 28 7.02 -26.60 -3.62
N PRO A 29 6.87 -26.88 -4.92
CA PRO A 29 5.64 -27.46 -5.41
C PRO A 29 5.60 -28.95 -5.02
N LEU A 30 4.46 -29.40 -4.51
CA LEU A 30 4.16 -30.79 -4.15
C LEU A 30 3.13 -31.35 -5.14
N TYR A 31 3.26 -32.64 -5.46
CA TYR A 31 2.38 -33.29 -6.44
C TYR A 31 2.06 -34.75 -6.08
N GLY A 32 0.88 -35.22 -6.49
CA GLY A 32 0.50 -36.63 -6.40
C GLY A 32 0.67 -37.20 -4.99
N MET A 33 1.53 -38.21 -4.85
CA MET A 33 1.79 -38.94 -3.59
C MET A 33 2.51 -38.11 -2.50
N GLU A 34 2.91 -36.89 -2.82
CA GLU A 34 3.54 -35.96 -1.88
C GLU A 34 2.52 -35.13 -1.12
N ILE A 35 1.23 -35.22 -1.46
CA ILE A 35 0.12 -34.52 -0.81
C ILE A 35 -0.83 -35.59 -0.25
N PRO A 36 -1.47 -35.37 0.91
CA PRO A 36 -2.48 -36.30 1.41
C PRO A 36 -3.75 -36.26 0.56
N ASP A 37 -4.48 -37.37 0.54
CA ASP A 37 -5.80 -37.43 -0.11
C ASP A 37 -6.86 -36.58 0.61
N VAL A 38 -6.66 -36.33 1.92
CA VAL A 38 -7.57 -35.53 2.76
C VAL A 38 -6.76 -34.53 3.56
N LEU A 39 -7.11 -33.25 3.42
CA LEU A 39 -6.60 -32.17 4.25
C LEU A 39 -7.75 -31.59 5.08
N THR A 40 -7.67 -31.72 6.40
CA THR A 40 -8.69 -31.16 7.30
C THR A 40 -8.46 -29.68 7.48
N ASN A 41 -9.36 -28.86 6.94
CA ASN A 41 -9.40 -27.42 7.21
C ASN A 41 -10.47 -27.10 8.26
N GLY A 42 -10.04 -26.65 9.43
CA GLY A 42 -10.92 -26.30 10.54
C GLY A 42 -10.28 -25.29 11.48
N GLY A 43 -10.89 -25.12 12.65
CA GLY A 43 -10.43 -24.23 13.70
C GLY A 43 -11.44 -24.21 14.85
N GLN A 44 -11.04 -23.61 15.95
CA GLN A 44 -11.88 -23.38 17.11
C GLN A 44 -11.95 -21.89 17.39
N GLN A 45 -13.12 -21.41 17.81
CA GLN A 45 -13.22 -20.07 18.38
C GLN A 45 -12.84 -20.18 19.86
N ARG A 46 -11.86 -19.39 20.31
CA ARG A 46 -11.62 -19.23 21.75
C ARG A 46 -12.77 -18.41 22.32
N LEU A 47 -13.50 -19.01 23.24
CA LEU A 47 -14.67 -18.42 23.89
C LEU A 47 -14.46 -18.42 25.41
N GLU A 48 -14.73 -17.30 26.05
CA GLU A 48 -14.85 -17.23 27.50
C GLU A 48 -16.33 -17.22 27.89
N VAL A 49 -16.68 -17.98 28.91
CA VAL A 49 -18.07 -18.15 29.33
C VAL A 49 -18.22 -17.70 30.77
N HIS A 50 -18.91 -16.59 30.97
CA HIS A 50 -19.22 -16.05 32.29
C HIS A 50 -20.62 -16.51 32.71
N TRP A 51 -20.69 -17.18 33.86
CA TRP A 51 -21.94 -17.58 34.48
C TRP A 51 -22.34 -16.55 35.53
N LEU A 52 -23.52 -15.96 35.37
CA LEU A 52 -24.08 -14.99 36.29
C LEU A 52 -24.92 -15.68 37.38
N PRO A 53 -24.99 -15.11 38.60
CA PRO A 53 -25.96 -15.54 39.60
C PRO A 53 -27.37 -15.47 39.04
N GLY A 54 -28.11 -16.59 39.08
CA GLY A 54 -29.44 -16.73 38.46
C GLY A 54 -29.47 -17.58 37.18
N GLY A 55 -28.34 -18.14 36.74
CA GLY A 55 -28.28 -19.13 35.66
C GLY A 55 -28.14 -18.56 34.25
N THR A 56 -27.97 -17.24 34.13
CA THR A 56 -27.72 -16.58 32.83
C THR A 56 -26.25 -16.75 32.43
N LYS A 57 -25.98 -16.91 31.13
CA LYS A 57 -24.64 -17.12 30.56
C LYS A 57 -24.30 -15.99 29.58
N ILE A 58 -23.13 -15.37 29.75
CA ILE A 58 -22.50 -14.45 28.79
C ILE A 58 -21.36 -15.20 28.10
N VAL A 59 -21.20 -15.01 26.78
CA VAL A 59 -20.15 -15.65 25.97
C VAL A 59 -19.35 -14.57 25.26
N ASP A 60 -18.09 -14.43 25.66
CA ASP A 60 -17.14 -13.50 25.06
C ASP A 60 -16.26 -14.22 24.04
N ARG A 61 -15.98 -13.56 22.92
CA ARG A 61 -15.19 -14.11 21.80
C ARG A 61 -13.75 -13.61 21.91
N LEU A 62 -12.83 -14.48 22.29
CA LEU A 62 -11.42 -14.15 22.51
C LEU A 62 -10.56 -14.19 21.23
N GLY A 63 -11.01 -14.91 20.20
CA GLY A 63 -10.31 -14.95 18.91
C GLY A 63 -10.47 -16.28 18.18
N ASN A 64 -10.03 -16.31 16.92
CA ASN A 64 -10.00 -17.52 16.10
C ASN A 64 -8.68 -18.28 16.34
N ASP A 65 -8.79 -19.57 16.62
CA ASP A 65 -7.67 -20.52 16.75
C ASP A 65 -7.76 -21.51 15.57
N PRO A 66 -7.11 -21.20 14.43
CA PRO A 66 -7.17 -22.07 13.26
C PRO A 66 -6.51 -23.42 13.55
N ALA A 67 -7.15 -24.50 13.11
CA ALA A 67 -6.60 -25.83 13.30
C ALA A 67 -5.33 -26.02 12.46
N ARG A 68 -4.38 -26.75 13.03
CA ARG A 68 -3.11 -27.06 12.39
C ARG A 68 -3.34 -27.94 11.17
N PHE A 69 -2.60 -27.70 10.09
CA PHE A 69 -2.57 -28.66 9.00
C PHE A 69 -1.51 -29.72 9.31
N SER A 70 -1.90 -30.99 9.35
CA SER A 70 -0.95 -32.08 9.54
C SER A 70 -1.24 -33.20 8.56
N TRP A 71 -0.18 -33.80 8.03
CA TRP A 71 -0.29 -34.96 7.17
C TRP A 71 1.00 -35.75 7.07
N ASN A 72 0.85 -36.96 6.51
CA ASN A 72 1.94 -37.87 6.17
C ASN A 72 1.87 -38.16 4.68
N ALA A 73 3.00 -38.03 3.99
CA ALA A 73 3.10 -38.29 2.56
C ALA A 73 4.49 -38.83 2.21
N ARG A 74 4.78 -39.05 0.93
CA ARG A 74 6.07 -39.62 0.50
C ARG A 74 6.63 -38.89 -0.71
N PHE A 75 7.90 -38.49 -0.63
CA PHE A 75 8.65 -38.04 -1.80
C PHE A 75 9.08 -39.24 -2.63
N THR A 76 8.95 -39.13 -3.95
CA THR A 76 9.34 -40.20 -4.87
C THR A 76 10.18 -39.66 -6.01
N GLY A 77 11.06 -40.53 -6.52
CA GLY A 77 11.91 -40.22 -7.67
C GLY A 77 13.34 -39.82 -7.29
N PRO A 78 14.17 -39.51 -8.29
CA PRO A 78 15.62 -39.33 -8.10
C PRO A 78 16.00 -38.16 -7.18
N ASN A 79 15.12 -37.14 -7.09
CA ASN A 79 15.33 -35.93 -6.30
C ASN A 79 14.62 -35.97 -4.94
N ALA A 80 14.10 -37.12 -4.51
CA ALA A 80 13.31 -37.23 -3.28
C ALA A 80 14.09 -36.73 -2.05
N LEU A 81 15.38 -37.09 -1.95
CA LEU A 81 16.24 -36.68 -0.83
C LEU A 81 16.47 -35.17 -0.80
N ALA A 82 16.82 -34.58 -1.93
CA ALA A 82 17.08 -33.14 -2.01
C ALA A 82 15.83 -32.33 -1.64
N ARG A 83 14.64 -32.79 -2.04
CA ARG A 83 13.38 -32.12 -1.72
C ARG A 83 12.98 -32.28 -0.26
N ALA A 84 13.20 -33.46 0.33
CA ALA A 84 13.00 -33.67 1.75
C ALA A 84 13.92 -32.76 2.59
N GLN A 85 15.19 -32.64 2.19
CA GLN A 85 16.15 -31.73 2.83
C GLN A 85 15.75 -30.25 2.69
N LEU A 86 15.16 -29.87 1.55
CA LEU A 86 14.69 -28.49 1.35
C LEU A 86 13.59 -28.12 2.34
N LEU A 87 12.61 -29.01 2.58
CA LEU A 87 11.60 -28.78 3.62
C LEU A 87 12.19 -28.77 5.03
N ALA A 88 13.20 -29.60 5.31
CA ALA A 88 13.91 -29.56 6.58
C ALA A 88 14.62 -28.20 6.79
N GLN A 89 15.26 -27.65 5.76
CA GLN A 89 15.87 -26.32 5.82
C GLN A 89 14.84 -25.21 6.01
N MET A 90 13.67 -25.31 5.36
CA MET A 90 12.58 -24.36 5.55
C MET A 90 12.02 -24.40 6.98
N ARG A 91 11.92 -25.60 7.59
CA ARG A 91 11.61 -25.74 9.01
C ARG A 91 12.69 -25.06 9.87
N ASP A 92 13.97 -25.34 9.61
CA ASP A 92 15.07 -24.78 10.41
C ASP A 92 15.16 -23.25 10.33
N ALA A 93 14.76 -22.67 9.20
CA ALA A 93 14.67 -21.21 9.04
C ALA A 93 13.54 -20.58 9.88
N GLY A 94 12.50 -21.36 10.24
CA GLY A 94 11.38 -20.92 11.07
C GLY A 94 10.56 -19.75 10.49
N GLN A 95 10.72 -19.44 9.21
CA GLN A 95 10.07 -18.30 8.57
C GLN A 95 8.62 -18.62 8.19
N PRO A 96 7.73 -17.62 8.15
CA PRO A 96 6.41 -17.76 7.55
C PRO A 96 6.51 -18.06 6.05
N VAL A 97 5.81 -19.09 5.60
CA VAL A 97 5.84 -19.60 4.22
C VAL A 97 4.42 -19.58 3.66
N PRO A 98 4.22 -19.14 2.40
CA PRO A 98 2.91 -19.23 1.77
C PRO A 98 2.55 -20.68 1.46
N PHE A 99 1.36 -21.10 1.85
CA PHE A 99 0.76 -22.38 1.49
C PHE A 99 -0.42 -22.13 0.55
N THR A 100 -0.33 -22.67 -0.66
CA THR A 100 -1.36 -22.51 -1.68
C THR A 100 -1.81 -23.86 -2.19
N GLY A 101 -3.12 -24.08 -2.24
CA GLY A 101 -3.76 -25.25 -2.80
C GLY A 101 -5.13 -24.89 -3.39
N PRO A 102 -5.88 -25.85 -3.93
CA PRO A 102 -7.23 -25.59 -4.44
C PRO A 102 -8.14 -25.05 -3.34
N GLY A 103 -8.48 -23.76 -3.43
CA GLY A 103 -9.36 -23.07 -2.48
C GLY A 103 -8.72 -22.70 -1.13
N ILE A 104 -7.39 -22.84 -0.99
CA ILE A 104 -6.66 -22.47 0.23
C ILE A 104 -5.48 -21.59 -0.14
N ASN A 105 -5.38 -20.41 0.47
CA ASN A 105 -4.21 -19.54 0.37
C ASN A 105 -3.97 -18.91 1.75
N GLU A 106 -2.97 -19.42 2.45
CA GLU A 106 -2.70 -19.08 3.86
C GLU A 106 -1.20 -18.97 4.10
N THR A 107 -0.81 -18.14 5.05
CA THR A 107 0.57 -18.12 5.55
C THR A 107 0.71 -19.09 6.72
N VAL A 108 1.69 -19.99 6.62
CA VAL A 108 1.92 -21.05 7.59
C VAL A 108 3.37 -21.07 8.05
N ILE A 109 3.61 -21.57 9.25
CA ILE A 109 4.96 -21.87 9.76
C ILE A 109 5.08 -23.38 9.90
N ILE A 110 6.21 -23.95 9.49
CA ILE A 110 6.46 -25.39 9.64
C ILE A 110 6.81 -25.66 11.11
N ALA A 111 5.84 -26.16 11.87
CA ALA A 111 6.00 -26.42 13.31
C ALA A 111 6.75 -27.73 13.56
N GLU A 112 6.43 -28.77 12.79
CA GLU A 112 7.14 -30.06 12.84
C GLU A 112 7.37 -30.55 11.42
N TYR A 113 8.58 -31.08 11.18
CA TYR A 113 8.88 -31.82 9.97
C TYR A 113 9.90 -32.91 10.30
N ALA A 114 9.61 -34.13 9.85
CA ALA A 114 10.52 -35.27 9.93
C ALA A 114 10.37 -36.15 8.69
N PHE A 115 11.47 -36.77 8.25
CA PHE A 115 11.49 -37.69 7.12
C PHE A 115 12.39 -38.88 7.43
N ASP A 116 12.05 -40.05 6.88
CA ASP A 116 12.83 -41.26 7.05
C ASP A 116 13.54 -41.63 5.74
N TYR A 117 14.85 -41.86 5.81
CA TYR A 117 15.61 -42.32 4.64
C TYR A 117 15.34 -43.80 4.37
N SER A 118 14.44 -44.08 3.42
CA SER A 118 14.03 -45.44 3.08
C SER A 118 14.37 -45.82 1.64
N LEU A 119 14.42 -47.12 1.34
CA LEU A 119 14.60 -47.67 -0.01
C LEU A 119 15.73 -47.00 -0.82
N LYS A 120 16.88 -46.79 -0.17
CA LYS A 120 18.08 -46.14 -0.76
C LYS A 120 17.78 -44.76 -1.38
N GLY A 121 16.82 -44.02 -0.83
CA GLY A 121 16.46 -42.68 -1.27
C GLY A 121 15.44 -42.62 -2.41
N ALA A 122 14.95 -43.77 -2.91
CA ALA A 122 13.94 -43.80 -3.98
C ALA A 122 12.55 -43.36 -3.50
N ILE A 123 12.25 -43.64 -2.22
CA ILE A 123 11.00 -43.24 -1.55
C ILE A 123 11.36 -42.73 -0.16
N ILE A 124 10.91 -41.52 0.16
CA ILE A 124 11.18 -40.89 1.46
C ILE A 124 9.84 -40.50 2.08
N PRO A 125 9.30 -41.32 3.00
CA PRO A 125 8.13 -40.92 3.76
C PRO A 125 8.48 -39.75 4.67
N TYR A 126 7.53 -38.83 4.81
CA TYR A 126 7.66 -37.66 5.68
C TYR A 126 6.35 -37.38 6.40
N ARG A 127 6.48 -36.69 7.54
CA ARG A 127 5.38 -36.12 8.30
C ARG A 127 5.62 -34.63 8.47
N ILE A 128 4.57 -33.85 8.34
CA ILE A 128 4.64 -32.40 8.50
C ILE A 128 3.45 -31.89 9.29
N GLN A 129 3.71 -30.89 10.12
CA GLN A 129 2.70 -30.11 10.82
C GLN A 129 2.97 -28.63 10.56
N LEU A 130 1.95 -27.97 10.02
CA LEU A 130 1.95 -26.55 9.71
C LEU A 130 1.07 -25.82 10.72
N GLU A 131 1.67 -24.86 11.40
CA GLU A 131 0.93 -23.88 12.19
C GLU A 131 0.37 -22.84 11.22
N ARG A 132 -0.95 -22.76 11.15
CA ARG A 132 -1.60 -21.66 10.44
C ARG A 132 -1.44 -20.42 11.28
N GLN A 133 -0.91 -19.37 10.69
CA GLN A 133 -1.00 -18.09 11.33
C GLN A 133 -2.47 -17.70 11.31
N SER A 134 -3.06 -17.43 12.48
CA SER A 134 -4.33 -16.74 12.52
C SER A 134 -4.12 -15.46 11.72
N THR A 135 -4.83 -15.34 10.60
CA THR A 135 -5.11 -14.05 10.01
C THR A 135 -5.86 -13.29 11.09
N SER A 136 -5.12 -12.64 12.00
CA SER A 136 -5.59 -11.41 12.62
C SER A 136 -6.06 -10.62 11.42
N ALA A 137 -7.39 -10.46 11.27
CA ALA A 137 -8.01 -9.80 10.12
C ALA A 137 -7.08 -8.67 9.73
N ALA A 138 -6.39 -8.83 8.58
CA ALA A 138 -5.15 -8.11 8.29
C ALA A 138 -5.35 -6.66 8.70
N SER A 139 -4.80 -6.31 9.86
CA SER A 139 -5.21 -5.10 10.55
C SER A 139 -4.46 -3.99 9.85
N THR A 140 -5.05 -3.47 8.78
CA THR A 140 -4.80 -2.14 8.23
C THR A 140 -3.37 -1.86 7.73
N SER A 141 -2.40 -2.75 7.90
CA SER A 141 -0.96 -2.48 7.74
C SER A 141 -0.47 -2.50 6.29
N THR A 142 -1.05 -3.35 5.45
CA THR A 142 -0.85 -3.29 3.99
C THR A 142 -1.52 -2.05 3.40
N SER A 143 -2.71 -1.68 3.92
CA SER A 143 -3.41 -0.47 3.51
C SER A 143 -2.69 0.80 3.98
N THR A 144 -2.11 0.84 5.18
CA THR A 144 -1.42 2.05 5.70
C THR A 144 -0.09 2.31 4.99
N SER A 145 0.60 1.26 4.56
CA SER A 145 1.82 1.39 3.74
C SER A 145 1.49 1.80 2.29
N ALA A 146 0.35 1.35 1.76
CA ALA A 146 -0.16 1.85 0.47
C ALA A 146 -0.64 3.30 0.58
N LEU A 147 -1.28 3.67 1.68
CA LEU A 147 -1.68 5.06 1.98
C LEU A 147 -0.46 5.96 2.16
N SER A 148 0.61 5.49 2.81
CA SER A 148 1.86 6.25 2.96
C SER A 148 2.52 6.53 1.61
N SER A 149 2.54 5.54 0.71
CA SER A 149 2.97 5.72 -0.68
C SER A 149 2.10 6.73 -1.41
N LEU A 150 0.77 6.61 -1.34
CA LEU A 150 -0.16 7.55 -1.98
C LEU A 150 0.00 8.99 -1.45
N ILE A 151 0.21 9.18 -0.15
CA ILE A 151 0.49 10.50 0.44
C ILE A 151 1.80 11.07 -0.14
N GLY A 152 2.82 10.23 -0.27
CA GLY A 152 4.10 10.62 -0.88
C GLY A 152 3.97 10.98 -2.35
N ASP A 153 3.24 10.20 -3.13
CA ASP A 153 2.99 10.43 -4.56
C ASP A 153 2.16 11.71 -4.79
N ASP A 154 1.16 11.96 -3.93
CA ASP A 154 0.34 13.17 -3.94
C ASP A 154 1.18 14.41 -3.62
N ALA A 155 2.03 14.32 -2.58
CA ALA A 155 2.93 15.38 -2.20
C ALA A 155 4.02 15.64 -3.25
N ALA A 156 4.51 14.60 -3.94
CA ALA A 156 5.46 14.71 -5.06
C ALA A 156 4.83 15.39 -6.27
N SER A 157 3.60 15.02 -6.62
CA SER A 157 2.86 15.61 -7.73
C SER A 157 2.55 17.09 -7.46
N ALA A 158 2.02 17.41 -6.28
CA ALA A 158 1.75 18.79 -5.87
C ALA A 158 3.04 19.64 -5.85
N PHE A 159 4.15 19.05 -5.41
CA PHE A 159 5.45 19.73 -5.40
C PHE A 159 5.96 20.04 -6.81
N SER A 160 5.81 19.10 -7.74
CA SER A 160 6.16 19.28 -9.15
C SER A 160 5.34 20.40 -9.80
N ASP A 161 4.02 20.44 -9.54
CA ASP A 161 3.11 21.45 -10.07
C ASP A 161 3.44 22.85 -9.56
N VAL A 162 3.73 22.97 -8.26
CA VAL A 162 4.13 24.24 -7.64
C VAL A 162 5.49 24.69 -8.14
N THR A 163 6.47 23.78 -8.21
CA THR A 163 7.82 24.11 -8.70
C THR A 163 7.79 24.58 -10.16
N SER A 164 6.99 23.92 -10.99
CA SER A 164 6.77 24.34 -12.38
C SER A 164 6.17 25.75 -12.43
N ALA A 165 5.15 26.02 -11.63
CA ALA A 165 4.50 27.34 -11.59
C ALA A 165 5.43 28.45 -11.08
N ILE A 166 6.29 28.18 -10.09
CA ILE A 166 7.35 29.12 -9.64
C ILE A 166 8.31 29.40 -10.80
N SER A 167 8.76 28.35 -11.51
CA SER A 167 9.70 28.49 -12.60
C SER A 167 9.13 29.29 -13.77
N ASP A 168 7.87 29.06 -14.14
CA ASP A 168 7.17 29.78 -15.21
C ASP A 168 6.95 31.25 -14.84
N GLY A 169 6.57 31.52 -13.59
CA GLY A 169 6.42 32.88 -13.08
C GLY A 169 7.75 33.64 -13.03
N ALA A 170 8.83 32.98 -12.60
CA ALA A 170 10.18 33.56 -12.59
C ALA A 170 10.72 33.82 -14.01
N GLN A 171 10.50 32.91 -14.94
CA GLN A 171 10.83 33.11 -16.36
C GLN A 171 10.05 34.29 -16.95
N THR A 172 8.76 34.40 -16.64
CA THR A 172 7.94 35.54 -17.05
C THR A 172 8.51 36.85 -16.51
N LEU A 173 8.90 36.89 -15.24
CA LEU A 173 9.53 38.05 -14.61
C LEU A 173 10.84 38.45 -15.32
N SER A 174 11.68 37.46 -15.63
CA SER A 174 12.95 37.64 -16.35
C SER A 174 12.74 38.17 -17.77
N ASN A 175 11.77 37.62 -18.50
CA ASN A 175 11.44 38.05 -19.85
C ASN A 175 10.91 39.49 -19.88
N ILE A 176 10.14 39.91 -18.87
CA ILE A 176 9.64 41.28 -18.76
C ILE A 176 10.77 42.26 -18.41
N SER A 177 11.63 41.89 -17.45
CA SER A 177 12.75 42.75 -17.04
C SER A 177 13.75 42.96 -18.18
N ALA A 178 14.02 41.93 -18.99
CA ALA A 178 14.85 42.02 -20.20
C ALA A 178 14.27 42.93 -21.29
N GLN A 179 12.94 43.12 -21.33
CA GLN A 179 12.26 43.96 -22.32
C GLN A 179 12.25 45.46 -21.95
N GLY A 180 12.74 45.87 -20.78
CA GLY A 180 12.97 47.29 -20.41
C GLY A 180 11.72 48.18 -20.27
N GLN A 181 10.53 47.70 -20.65
CA GLN A 181 9.24 48.38 -20.58
C GLN A 181 8.44 47.87 -19.37
N ALA A 182 9.01 48.00 -18.18
CA ALA A 182 8.41 47.42 -16.99
C ALA A 182 7.11 48.15 -16.65
N VAL A 183 5.99 47.44 -16.73
CA VAL A 183 4.74 47.80 -16.05
C VAL A 183 4.97 47.56 -14.55
N ILE A 184 5.92 48.27 -13.93
CA ILE A 184 6.50 47.98 -12.61
C ILE A 184 5.41 47.73 -11.56
N GLY A 185 4.33 48.51 -11.58
CA GLY A 185 3.20 48.37 -10.66
C GLY A 185 2.41 47.05 -10.79
N GLN A 186 2.41 46.41 -11.96
CA GLN A 186 1.73 45.14 -12.21
C GLN A 186 2.64 43.92 -12.01
N VAL A 187 3.98 44.07 -12.03
CA VAL A 187 4.92 42.93 -11.91
C VAL A 187 5.31 42.61 -10.47
N ILE A 188 5.30 43.60 -9.56
CA ILE A 188 5.64 43.42 -8.13
C ILE A 188 4.77 42.37 -7.43
N PRO A 189 3.44 42.31 -7.65
CA PRO A 189 2.60 41.32 -6.99
C PRO A 189 2.93 39.88 -7.42
N LEU A 190 3.32 39.67 -8.67
CA LEU A 190 3.79 38.38 -9.16
C LEU A 190 5.15 38.02 -8.53
N ALA A 191 6.07 38.99 -8.44
CA ALA A 191 7.38 38.80 -7.81
C ALA A 191 7.26 38.37 -6.33
N ASN A 192 6.30 38.94 -5.60
CA ASN A 192 6.03 38.57 -4.20
C ASN A 192 5.48 37.15 -4.06
N MET A 193 4.86 36.59 -5.10
CA MET A 193 4.34 35.22 -5.10
C MET A 193 5.41 34.18 -5.44
N VAL A 194 6.36 34.49 -6.31
CA VAL A 194 7.39 33.52 -6.75
C VAL A 194 8.76 33.74 -6.11
N GLY A 195 8.92 34.81 -5.33
CA GLY A 195 10.17 35.15 -4.63
C GLY A 195 10.46 34.29 -3.40
N ALA A 196 11.68 34.42 -2.88
CA ALA A 196 12.08 33.78 -1.63
C ALA A 196 11.23 34.29 -0.45
N GLY A 197 10.74 33.39 0.40
CA GLY A 197 9.84 33.72 1.51
C GLY A 197 8.37 33.93 1.12
N SER A 198 8.01 33.68 -0.13
CA SER A 198 6.62 33.69 -0.60
C SER A 198 5.81 32.50 -0.07
N ALA A 199 4.48 32.59 -0.23
CA ALA A 199 3.58 31.48 0.09
C ALA A 199 3.88 30.21 -0.72
N LEU A 200 4.33 30.32 -1.98
CA LEU A 200 4.73 29.15 -2.78
C LEU A 200 6.06 28.55 -2.29
N ALA A 201 7.02 29.38 -1.87
CA ALA A 201 8.26 28.88 -1.27
C ALA A 201 7.96 28.04 -0.02
N SER A 202 7.06 28.52 0.85
CA SER A 202 6.63 27.76 2.02
C SER A 202 5.87 26.48 1.68
N VAL A 203 5.09 26.46 0.59
CA VAL A 203 4.48 25.21 0.08
C VAL A 203 5.55 24.21 -0.33
N SER A 204 6.58 24.65 -1.06
CA SER A 204 7.66 23.77 -1.51
C SER A 204 8.43 23.15 -0.34
N ASP A 205 8.73 23.93 0.71
CA ASP A 205 9.42 23.46 1.90
C ASP A 205 8.58 22.44 2.68
N GLN A 206 7.28 22.71 2.84
CA GLN A 206 6.37 21.86 3.60
C GLN A 206 6.08 20.54 2.86
N LEU A 207 5.95 20.57 1.53
CA LEU A 207 5.78 19.36 0.73
C LEU A 207 7.05 18.51 0.71
N THR A 208 8.23 19.13 0.71
CA THR A 208 9.51 18.41 0.83
C THR A 208 9.60 17.66 2.17
N MET A 209 9.17 18.30 3.26
CA MET A 209 9.07 17.64 4.57
C MET A 209 8.11 16.45 4.54
N VAL A 210 6.91 16.63 3.96
CA VAL A 210 5.91 15.56 3.84
C VAL A 210 6.44 14.38 3.02
N GLN A 211 7.11 14.64 1.89
CA GLN A 211 7.74 13.61 1.06
C GLN A 211 8.84 12.85 1.82
N GLY A 212 9.67 13.54 2.60
CA GLY A 212 10.70 12.89 3.41
C GLY A 212 10.14 11.94 4.47
N LEU A 213 8.99 12.27 5.04
CA LEU A 213 8.31 11.46 6.07
C LEU A 213 7.49 10.30 5.46
N SER A 214 6.91 10.49 4.28
CA SER A 214 6.06 9.48 3.61
C SER A 214 6.85 8.51 2.72
N GLY A 215 7.93 8.97 2.08
CA GLY A 215 8.75 8.17 1.15
C GLY A 215 9.70 7.16 1.83
N ALA A 216 9.88 7.22 3.15
CA ALA A 216 10.76 6.32 3.90
C ALA A 216 10.17 4.91 4.16
N GLY A 217 9.06 4.54 3.50
CA GLY A 217 8.40 3.24 3.70
C GLY A 217 7.86 3.04 5.11
N ILE A 218 7.60 4.15 5.83
CA ILE A 218 7.18 4.13 7.22
C ILE A 218 5.73 3.62 7.29
N ASN A 219 5.49 2.67 8.17
CA ASN A 219 4.13 2.30 8.54
C ASN A 219 3.57 3.38 9.49
N LEU A 220 2.78 4.31 8.94
CA LEU A 220 2.18 5.43 9.67
C LEU A 220 1.37 4.98 10.89
N ALA A 221 0.78 3.77 10.86
CA ALA A 221 0.04 3.22 12.00
C ALA A 221 0.94 2.92 13.22
N SER A 222 2.24 2.76 13.00
CA SER A 222 3.23 2.50 14.05
C SER A 222 4.07 3.72 14.44
N ALA A 223 3.84 4.89 13.82
CA ALA A 223 4.62 6.11 14.00
C ALA A 223 3.73 7.35 14.14
N PRO A 224 3.01 7.51 15.28
CA PRO A 224 2.03 8.57 15.47
C PRO A 224 2.61 9.99 15.41
N ASP A 225 3.88 10.18 15.82
CA ASP A 225 4.55 11.48 15.72
C ASP A 225 4.73 11.92 14.26
N ASN A 226 5.06 10.98 13.37
CA ASN A 226 5.21 11.27 11.93
C ASN A 226 3.87 11.63 11.29
N VAL A 227 2.78 10.96 11.69
CA VAL A 227 1.42 11.29 11.25
C VAL A 227 1.07 12.73 11.63
N ALA A 228 1.35 13.15 12.87
CA ALA A 228 1.10 14.50 13.34
C ALA A 228 1.90 15.56 12.55
N SER A 229 3.16 15.27 12.24
CA SER A 229 4.01 16.13 11.41
C SER A 229 3.49 16.25 9.97
N ILE A 230 3.08 15.14 9.35
CA ILE A 230 2.51 15.14 7.99
C ILE A 230 1.20 15.95 7.96
N VAL A 231 0.31 15.72 8.93
CA VAL A 231 -0.95 16.48 9.08
C VAL A 231 -0.67 17.98 9.19
N THR A 232 0.31 18.37 10.00
CA THR A 232 0.69 19.78 10.19
C THR A 232 1.27 20.38 8.92
N GLY A 233 2.14 19.65 8.21
CA GLY A 233 2.71 20.06 6.94
C GLY A 233 1.65 20.29 5.86
N LEU A 234 0.73 19.33 5.69
CA LEU A 234 -0.36 19.42 4.72
C LEU A 234 -1.35 20.55 5.06
N LYS A 235 -1.62 20.80 6.35
CA LYS A 235 -2.41 21.96 6.80
C LYS A 235 -1.79 23.30 6.44
N SER A 236 -0.52 23.45 6.76
CA SER A 236 0.23 24.66 6.43
C SER A 236 0.31 24.87 4.91
N THR A 237 0.44 23.78 4.16
CA THR A 237 0.48 23.80 2.70
C THR A 237 -0.85 24.29 2.14
N GLY A 238 -1.98 23.73 2.61
CA GLY A 238 -3.31 24.15 2.21
C GLY A 238 -3.58 25.65 2.45
N ALA A 239 -3.17 26.17 3.61
CA ALA A 239 -3.30 27.59 3.92
C ALA A 239 -2.45 28.50 3.01
N SER A 240 -1.24 28.06 2.68
CA SER A 240 -0.33 28.79 1.80
C SER A 240 -0.80 28.77 0.34
N LEU A 241 -1.36 27.65 -0.12
CA LEU A 241 -2.03 27.54 -1.42
C LEU A 241 -3.27 28.42 -1.50
N LEU A 242 -4.08 28.48 -0.43
CA LEU A 242 -5.24 29.38 -0.40
C LEU A 242 -4.82 30.86 -0.46
N THR A 243 -3.74 31.23 0.24
CA THR A 243 -3.13 32.57 0.14
C THR A 243 -2.69 32.86 -1.29
N THR A 244 -2.09 31.88 -1.97
CA THR A 244 -1.68 31.97 -3.37
C THR A 244 -2.88 32.19 -4.30
N ILE A 245 -3.96 31.43 -4.12
CA ILE A 245 -5.20 31.56 -4.91
C ILE A 245 -5.81 32.96 -4.72
N SER A 246 -5.86 33.44 -3.48
CA SER A 246 -6.38 34.78 -3.17
C SER A 246 -5.52 35.88 -3.80
N GLN A 247 -4.20 35.81 -3.64
CA GLN A 247 -3.27 36.82 -4.16
C GLN A 247 -3.24 36.81 -5.69
N SER A 248 -3.20 35.65 -6.34
CA SER A 248 -3.28 35.56 -7.81
C SER A 248 -4.60 36.08 -8.36
N GLY A 249 -5.73 35.79 -7.70
CA GLY A 249 -7.04 36.34 -8.07
C GLY A 249 -7.11 37.87 -7.94
N ALA A 250 -6.55 38.42 -6.87
CA ALA A 250 -6.40 39.87 -6.71
C ALA A 250 -5.50 40.49 -7.79
N ASN A 251 -4.42 39.80 -8.17
CA ASN A 251 -3.54 40.25 -9.24
C ASN A 251 -4.26 40.22 -10.61
N ILE A 252 -4.94 39.11 -10.94
CA ILE A 252 -5.70 38.95 -12.19
C ILE A 252 -6.74 40.06 -12.34
N SER A 253 -7.49 40.36 -11.28
CA SER A 253 -8.49 41.43 -11.29
C SER A 253 -7.89 42.84 -11.34
N GLY A 254 -6.67 43.02 -10.82
CA GLY A 254 -5.96 44.30 -10.81
C GLY A 254 -5.14 44.60 -12.07
N ILE A 255 -4.86 43.62 -12.92
CA ILE A 255 -4.07 43.80 -14.15
C ILE A 255 -4.94 44.41 -15.25
N SER A 256 -4.54 45.57 -15.76
CA SER A 256 -5.08 46.15 -16.98
C SER A 256 -4.24 45.72 -18.18
N ILE A 257 -4.85 45.06 -19.16
CA ILE A 257 -4.19 44.59 -20.38
C ILE A 257 -3.97 45.79 -21.31
N GLN A 258 -2.71 46.26 -21.39
CA GLN A 258 -2.34 47.38 -22.24
C GLN A 258 -1.33 46.99 -23.32
N ASN A 259 -0.46 46.00 -23.05
CA ASN A 259 0.61 45.55 -23.93
C ASN A 259 0.93 44.05 -23.72
N GLY A 260 1.82 43.49 -24.54
CA GLY A 260 2.31 42.11 -24.40
C GLY A 260 2.79 41.74 -22.98
N PRO A 261 3.58 42.58 -22.28
CA PRO A 261 4.00 42.31 -20.91
C PRO A 261 2.85 42.14 -19.91
N SER A 262 1.82 43.00 -19.96
CA SER A 262 0.65 42.87 -19.08
C SER A 262 -0.13 41.57 -19.35
N LEU A 263 -0.18 41.11 -20.61
CA LEU A 263 -0.77 39.82 -20.95
C LEU A 263 0.06 38.67 -20.37
N SER A 264 1.40 38.73 -20.45
CA SER A 264 2.25 37.69 -19.86
C SER A 264 2.14 37.61 -18.33
N VAL A 265 2.04 38.75 -17.62
CA VAL A 265 1.82 38.77 -16.17
C VAL A 265 0.46 38.17 -15.83
N LEU A 266 -0.58 38.48 -16.61
CA LEU A 266 -1.91 37.90 -16.43
C LEU A 266 -1.87 36.38 -16.62
N THR A 267 -1.23 35.89 -17.69
CA THR A 267 -1.08 34.46 -17.96
C THR A 267 -0.31 33.75 -16.84
N ALA A 268 0.76 34.34 -16.32
CA ALA A 268 1.52 33.78 -15.21
C ALA A 268 0.67 33.69 -13.92
N ASN A 269 -0.10 34.73 -13.59
CA ASN A 269 -1.00 34.68 -12.43
C ASN A 269 -2.12 33.64 -12.61
N ALA A 270 -2.68 33.52 -13.81
CA ALA A 270 -3.69 32.50 -14.11
C ALA A 270 -3.10 31.08 -14.02
N GLY A 271 -1.88 30.87 -14.49
CA GLY A 271 -1.15 29.59 -14.37
C GLY A 271 -0.86 29.24 -12.90
N LEU A 272 -0.40 30.22 -12.11
CA LEU A 272 -0.20 30.05 -10.67
C LEU A 272 -1.51 29.71 -9.95
N GLN A 273 -2.61 30.37 -10.31
CA GLN A 273 -3.91 30.10 -9.72
C GLN A 273 -4.38 28.67 -10.03
N SER A 274 -4.25 28.22 -11.29
CA SER A 274 -4.60 26.85 -11.69
C SER A 274 -3.75 25.82 -10.96
N SER A 275 -2.42 25.97 -11.00
CA SER A 275 -1.49 25.05 -10.31
C SER A 275 -1.75 24.99 -8.80
N ALA A 276 -2.07 26.13 -8.17
CA ALA A 276 -2.40 26.15 -6.75
C ALA A 276 -3.70 25.42 -6.41
N VAL A 277 -4.72 25.47 -7.30
CA VAL A 277 -5.97 24.71 -7.14
C VAL A 277 -5.72 23.21 -7.30
N ASP A 278 -5.00 22.81 -8.34
CA ASP A 278 -4.69 21.40 -8.62
C ASP A 278 -3.83 20.79 -7.49
N SER A 279 -2.78 21.50 -7.06
CA SER A 279 -1.96 21.14 -5.91
C SER A 279 -2.78 21.08 -4.61
N GLY A 280 -3.74 21.98 -4.45
CA GLY A 280 -4.65 21.99 -3.28
C GLY A 280 -5.51 20.73 -3.22
N ALA A 281 -6.00 20.24 -4.36
CA ALA A 281 -6.75 19.00 -4.43
C ALA A 281 -5.90 17.79 -4.03
N LEU A 282 -4.65 17.72 -4.50
CA LEU A 282 -3.69 16.68 -4.13
C LEU A 282 -3.35 16.72 -2.63
N VAL A 283 -3.11 17.92 -2.08
CA VAL A 283 -2.85 18.12 -0.64
C VAL A 283 -4.04 17.69 0.22
N ASN A 284 -5.27 18.01 -0.19
CA ASN A 284 -6.47 17.55 0.51
C ASN A 284 -6.62 16.03 0.46
N ARG A 285 -6.30 15.39 -0.68
CA ARG A 285 -6.30 13.93 -0.82
C ARG A 285 -5.26 13.29 0.10
N GLY A 286 -4.03 13.80 0.10
CA GLY A 286 -2.98 13.37 1.02
C GLY A 286 -3.38 13.55 2.49
N TYR A 287 -4.05 14.65 2.82
CA TYR A 287 -4.51 14.93 4.18
C TYR A 287 -5.57 13.92 4.66
N ALA A 288 -6.57 13.65 3.82
CA ALA A 288 -7.60 12.64 4.06
C ALA A 288 -7.00 11.24 4.24
N ASN A 289 -6.04 10.87 3.39
CA ASN A 289 -5.31 9.60 3.48
C ASN A 289 -4.49 9.51 4.77
N THR A 290 -3.88 10.62 5.22
CA THR A 290 -3.08 10.66 6.45
C THR A 290 -3.95 10.47 7.69
N LEU A 291 -5.12 11.13 7.76
CA LEU A 291 -6.08 10.95 8.86
C LEU A 291 -6.58 9.50 8.93
N THR A 292 -6.84 8.89 7.77
CA THR A 292 -7.27 7.50 7.66
C THR A 292 -6.16 6.53 8.11
N ALA A 293 -4.91 6.79 7.72
CA ALA A 293 -3.76 5.95 8.09
C ALA A 293 -3.40 6.05 9.58
N GLY A 294 -3.67 7.19 10.22
CA GLY A 294 -3.38 7.44 11.63
C GLY A 294 -4.52 7.13 12.61
N ASP A 295 -5.61 6.49 12.15
CA ASP A 295 -6.86 6.26 12.92
C ASP A 295 -7.31 7.51 13.71
N SER A 296 -7.06 8.67 13.14
CA SER A 296 -7.27 9.96 13.80
C SER A 296 -8.63 10.47 13.35
N SER A 297 -9.59 10.53 14.27
CA SER A 297 -10.93 11.10 14.09
C SER A 297 -10.92 12.63 13.92
N GLY A 298 -9.92 13.15 13.19
CA GLY A 298 -9.78 14.56 12.87
C GLY A 298 -10.89 15.04 11.94
N ASN A 299 -11.20 16.32 12.06
CA ASN A 299 -12.19 17.01 11.23
C ASN A 299 -11.82 16.85 9.74
N TRP A 300 -12.70 16.20 8.96
CA TRP A 300 -12.58 15.99 7.50
C TRP A 300 -12.68 17.28 6.67
N GLN A 301 -12.49 18.44 7.30
CA GLN A 301 -12.48 19.72 6.63
C GLN A 301 -11.30 19.79 5.66
N LEU A 302 -11.61 20.23 4.44
CA LEU A 302 -10.63 20.50 3.41
C LEU A 302 -9.67 21.56 3.94
N VAL A 303 -8.38 21.28 3.84
CA VAL A 303 -7.31 22.15 4.31
C VAL A 303 -7.06 23.33 3.38
N SER A 304 -7.60 23.26 2.17
CA SER A 304 -7.64 24.36 1.21
C SER A 304 -9.05 24.97 1.05
N ALA A 305 -10.03 24.67 1.91
CA ALA A 305 -11.30 25.39 1.88
C ALA A 305 -11.16 26.73 2.59
N ALA A 306 -11.64 27.80 1.95
CA ALA A 306 -11.78 29.10 2.59
C ALA A 306 -12.68 28.97 3.84
N VAL A 307 -12.20 29.49 4.96
CA VAL A 307 -13.05 29.82 6.12
C VAL A 307 -13.91 31.02 5.77
#